data_AF-A0A1C6Z1P8-F1
#
_entry.id   AF-A0A1C6Z1P8-F1
#
_cell.length_a   1.000
_cell.length_b   1.000
_cell.length_c   1.000
_cell.angle_alpha   90.00
_cell.angle_beta   90.00
_cell.angle_gamma   90.00
#
_symmetry.space_group_name_H-M   'P 1'
#
loop_
_entity.id
_entity.type
_entity.pdbx_description
1 polymer ?
#
loop_
_entity_poly.entity_id
_entity_poly.type
_entity_poly.pdbx_seq_one_letter_code
_entity_poly.pdbx_strand_id
1 'polypeptide(L)'
;MLSTDRSNDFHKSTWKSDTITALSLGKNSNGITGWVFVGKHFDYLLTKGGDNVVELLMDPAIYREKIKVANNVHFLINPDKKEFEGEITLSYTWTNEKDKTAAIGYGFICKDNAITCSLSINNLSGTIHQKNSDQNAVKLLPFYHPFVVEFYQYKRDLIGPRSAWVLLPVTLALDVVTLPLQFLIVSVATHH
;
A
#
# COMPACT_ATOMS: atom_id res chain seq x y z
N MET A 1 -7.83 -12.35 18.95
CA MET A 1 -8.13 -13.49 18.06
C MET A 1 -8.69 -12.95 16.76
N LEU A 2 -7.91 -12.99 15.68
CA LEU A 2 -8.43 -12.71 14.34
C LEU A 2 -9.17 -13.98 13.89
N SER A 3 -10.49 -13.93 13.94
CA SER A 3 -11.34 -15.00 13.44
C SER A 3 -11.50 -14.79 11.94
N THR A 4 -10.99 -15.73 11.15
CA THR A 4 -11.20 -15.86 9.70
C THR A 4 -12.55 -16.52 9.37
N ASP A 5 -13.50 -16.51 10.32
CA ASP A 5 -14.75 -17.24 10.19
C ASP A 5 -15.82 -16.33 9.58
N ARG A 6 -16.32 -16.71 8.40
CA ARG A 6 -17.47 -16.07 7.73
C ARG A 6 -18.77 -16.45 8.46
N SER A 7 -18.89 -16.12 9.74
CA SER A 7 -20.18 -16.14 10.43
C SER A 7 -20.94 -14.84 10.13
N ASN A 8 -22.27 -14.91 10.10
CA ASN A 8 -23.19 -13.79 9.83
C ASN A 8 -23.13 -12.64 10.88
N ASP A 9 -22.19 -12.69 11.83
CA ASP A 9 -22.12 -11.76 12.97
C ASP A 9 -21.01 -10.72 12.83
N PHE A 10 -20.34 -10.64 11.67
CA PHE A 10 -19.27 -9.68 11.44
C PHE A 10 -19.57 -8.75 10.27
N HIS A 11 -19.50 -7.44 10.49
CA HIS A 11 -19.63 -6.44 9.43
C HIS A 11 -18.30 -5.77 9.10
N LYS A 12 -18.15 -5.34 7.84
CA LYS A 12 -17.01 -4.54 7.36
C LYS A 12 -17.16 -3.11 7.87
N SER A 13 -16.22 -2.64 8.68
CA SER A 13 -16.13 -1.25 9.16
C SER A 13 -14.91 -0.59 8.54
N THR A 14 -15.09 0.54 7.86
CA THR A 14 -13.97 1.40 7.48
C THR A 14 -13.27 1.91 8.74
N TRP A 15 -11.94 1.80 8.75
CA TRP A 15 -11.10 2.24 9.85
C TRP A 15 -10.51 3.61 9.56
N LYS A 16 -9.84 3.78 8.41
CA LYS A 16 -9.23 5.04 7.97
C LYS A 16 -8.88 4.99 6.49
N SER A 17 -8.66 6.14 5.87
CA SER A 17 -8.04 6.25 4.55
C SER A 17 -6.78 7.11 4.58
N ASP A 18 -5.89 6.86 3.63
CA ASP A 18 -4.73 7.72 3.37
C ASP A 18 -4.46 7.81 1.86
N THR A 19 -3.76 8.85 1.42
CA THR A 19 -3.29 8.99 0.05
C THR A 19 -1.82 8.60 -0.02
N ILE A 20 -1.52 7.57 -0.80
CA ILE A 20 -0.15 7.16 -1.11
C ILE A 20 0.39 8.04 -2.24
N THR A 21 1.57 8.60 -2.02
CA THR A 21 2.17 9.63 -2.89
C THR A 21 3.50 9.21 -3.50
N ALA A 22 4.25 8.32 -2.83
CA ALA A 22 5.53 7.85 -3.32
C ALA A 22 5.86 6.44 -2.78
N LEU A 23 6.92 5.87 -3.33
CA LEU A 23 7.63 4.71 -2.83
C LEU A 23 9.03 5.11 -2.34
N SER A 24 9.54 4.41 -1.33
CA SER A 24 10.91 4.60 -0.82
C SER A 24 11.44 3.32 -0.18
N LEU A 25 12.74 3.28 0.10
CA LEU A 25 13.35 2.20 0.90
C LEU A 25 13.42 2.61 2.36
N GLY A 26 12.89 1.77 3.24
CA GLY A 26 12.93 2.00 4.68
C GLY A 26 13.37 0.77 5.47
N LYS A 27 13.72 1.03 6.72
CA LYS A 27 14.07 0.04 7.73
C LYS A 27 13.35 0.39 9.02
N ASN A 28 12.62 -0.57 9.59
CA ASN A 28 12.05 -0.37 10.92
C ASN A 28 13.11 -0.57 12.03
N SER A 29 12.77 -0.21 13.26
CA SER A 29 13.65 -0.36 14.43
C SER A 29 14.14 -1.78 14.69
N ASN A 30 13.37 -2.78 14.26
CA ASN A 30 13.69 -4.20 14.43
C ASN A 30 14.69 -4.69 13.37
N GLY A 31 15.10 -3.81 12.47
CA GLY A 31 16.08 -4.09 11.45
C GLY A 31 15.49 -4.58 10.13
N ILE A 32 14.17 -4.70 10.03
CA ILE A 32 13.50 -5.19 8.83
C ILE A 32 13.51 -4.08 7.77
N THR A 33 14.18 -4.37 6.66
CA THR A 33 14.23 -3.51 5.48
C THR A 33 13.13 -3.89 4.50
N GLY A 34 12.58 -2.90 3.82
CA GLY A 34 11.58 -3.14 2.79
C GLY A 34 11.13 -1.86 2.10
N TRP A 35 10.25 -2.03 1.13
CA TRP A 35 9.62 -0.93 0.42
C TRP A 35 8.59 -0.24 1.29
N VAL A 36 8.50 1.07 1.19
CA VAL A 36 7.60 1.88 1.98
C VAL A 36 6.70 2.65 1.06
N PHE A 37 5.39 2.42 1.15
CA PHE A 37 4.43 3.37 0.61
C PHE A 37 4.41 4.61 1.51
N VAL A 38 4.72 5.76 0.91
CA VAL A 38 4.77 7.05 1.60
C VAL A 38 3.39 7.70 1.49
N GLY A 39 2.66 7.70 2.60
CA GLY A 39 1.35 8.32 2.73
C GLY A 39 1.44 9.80 3.11
N LYS A 40 0.30 10.49 3.02
CA LYS A 40 0.19 11.87 3.52
C LYS A 40 0.23 11.91 5.05
N HIS A 41 -0.30 10.88 5.72
CA HIS A 41 -0.43 10.85 7.17
C HIS A 41 0.43 9.77 7.84
N PHE A 42 0.68 8.65 7.17
CA PHE A 42 1.50 7.53 7.68
C PHE A 42 2.46 7.00 6.63
N ASP A 43 3.46 6.27 7.09
CA ASP A 43 4.37 5.50 6.23
C ASP A 43 4.08 4.00 6.41
N TYR A 44 4.02 3.26 5.30
CA TYR A 44 3.58 1.86 5.28
C TYR A 44 4.69 0.96 4.79
N LEU A 45 5.42 0.31 5.71
CA LEU A 45 6.51 -0.60 5.39
C LEU A 45 5.94 -1.94 4.92
N LEU A 46 6.13 -2.25 3.65
CA LEU A 46 5.81 -3.52 3.03
C LEU A 46 6.79 -4.59 3.51
N THR A 47 6.25 -5.64 4.10
CA THR A 47 6.98 -6.84 4.52
C THR A 47 6.85 -7.98 3.50
N LYS A 48 5.90 -7.88 2.57
CA LYS A 48 5.69 -8.85 1.48
C LYS A 48 5.07 -8.18 0.26
N GLY A 49 5.42 -8.66 -0.93
CA GLY A 49 4.79 -8.29 -2.21
C GLY A 49 5.26 -6.95 -2.82
N GLY A 50 6.23 -6.29 -2.22
CA GLY A 50 6.74 -4.99 -2.71
C GLY A 50 7.85 -5.07 -3.77
N ASP A 51 8.63 -6.15 -3.81
CA ASP A 51 9.90 -6.19 -4.55
C ASP A 51 9.71 -6.08 -6.07
N ASN A 52 8.79 -6.85 -6.64
CA ASN A 52 8.50 -6.83 -8.09
C ASN A 52 7.97 -5.46 -8.58
N VAL A 53 7.36 -4.68 -7.69
CA VAL A 53 6.81 -3.35 -8.03
C VAL A 53 7.93 -2.36 -8.29
N VAL A 54 9.06 -2.49 -7.60
CA VAL A 54 10.15 -1.54 -7.73
C VAL A 54 10.98 -1.82 -8.96
N GLU A 55 11.27 -3.08 -9.26
CA GLU A 55 11.95 -3.44 -10.51
C GLU A 55 11.19 -2.83 -11.71
N LEU A 56 9.87 -2.99 -11.72
CA LEU A 56 8.98 -2.34 -12.69
C LEU A 56 9.13 -0.81 -12.71
N LEU A 57 9.15 -0.16 -11.55
CA LEU A 57 9.19 1.32 -11.47
C LEU A 57 10.57 1.91 -11.75
N MET A 58 11.64 1.15 -11.61
CA MET A 58 13.01 1.60 -11.87
C MET A 58 13.47 1.34 -13.31
N ASP A 59 12.76 0.48 -14.06
CA ASP A 59 13.11 0.19 -15.45
C ASP A 59 12.81 1.38 -16.38
N PRO A 60 13.81 1.91 -17.11
CA PRO A 60 13.59 3.00 -18.07
C PRO A 60 12.71 2.62 -19.27
N ALA A 61 12.50 1.32 -19.55
CA ALA A 61 11.55 0.85 -20.56
C ALA A 61 10.08 0.98 -20.11
N ILE A 62 9.86 1.25 -18.82
CA ILE A 62 8.53 1.41 -18.23
C ILE A 62 8.28 2.88 -17.90
N TYR A 63 7.33 3.47 -18.62
CA TYR A 63 6.92 4.85 -18.44
C TYR A 63 6.02 4.99 -17.21
N ARG A 64 6.59 5.37 -16.07
CA ARG A 64 5.90 5.49 -14.78
C ARG A 64 4.66 6.38 -14.82
N GLU A 65 4.64 7.41 -15.65
CA GLU A 65 3.50 8.31 -15.83
C GLU A 65 2.28 7.63 -16.48
N LYS A 66 2.50 6.46 -17.10
CA LYS A 66 1.45 5.61 -17.69
C LYS A 66 0.93 4.54 -16.72
N ILE A 67 1.55 4.40 -15.54
CA ILE A 67 1.10 3.48 -14.48
C ILE A 67 0.07 4.19 -13.59
N LYS A 68 -1.07 3.54 -13.37
CA LYS A 68 -2.06 3.96 -12.36
C LYS A 68 -2.46 2.78 -11.50
N VAL A 69 -2.60 3.00 -10.20
CA VAL A 69 -3.27 2.02 -9.33
C VAL A 69 -4.77 2.13 -9.57
N ALA A 70 -5.44 0.97 -9.68
CA ALA A 70 -6.89 0.91 -9.81
C ALA A 70 -7.58 1.59 -8.63
N ASN A 71 -8.76 2.16 -8.88
CA ASN A 71 -9.55 2.82 -7.84
C ASN A 71 -9.96 1.80 -6.76
N ASN A 72 -10.20 2.29 -5.55
CA ASN A 72 -10.74 1.53 -4.41
C ASN A 72 -9.77 0.46 -3.88
N VAL A 73 -8.52 0.83 -3.60
CA VAL A 73 -7.59 -0.04 -2.88
C VAL A 73 -8.09 -0.20 -1.45
N HIS A 74 -8.35 -1.44 -1.04
CA HIS A 74 -8.78 -1.76 0.31
C HIS A 74 -7.80 -2.71 0.98
N PHE A 75 -7.31 -2.35 2.15
CA PHE A 75 -6.48 -3.22 2.98
C PHE A 75 -7.22 -3.62 4.25
N LEU A 76 -7.18 -4.92 4.54
CA LEU A 76 -7.60 -5.44 5.83
C LEU A 76 -6.57 -5.02 6.88
N ILE A 77 -7.02 -4.35 7.94
CA ILE A 77 -6.15 -3.92 9.03
C ILE A 77 -6.35 -4.80 10.27
N ASN A 78 -5.23 -5.17 10.90
CA ASN A 78 -5.19 -5.61 12.27
C ASN A 78 -4.67 -4.44 13.13
N PRO A 79 -5.55 -3.64 13.76
CA PRO A 79 -5.14 -2.43 14.46
C PRO A 79 -4.29 -2.74 15.70
N ASP A 80 -4.53 -3.88 16.37
CA ASP A 80 -3.77 -4.28 17.56
C ASP A 80 -2.29 -4.51 17.23
N LYS A 81 -2.02 -5.09 16.05
CA LYS A 81 -0.66 -5.33 15.57
C LYS A 81 -0.12 -4.23 14.64
N LYS A 82 -0.97 -3.29 14.22
CA LYS A 82 -0.69 -2.27 13.20
C LYS A 82 -0.21 -2.90 11.88
N GLU A 83 -0.73 -4.09 11.58
CA GLU A 83 -0.44 -4.84 10.36
C GLU A 83 -1.58 -4.63 9.38
N PHE A 84 -1.27 -4.68 8.09
CA PHE A 84 -2.27 -4.68 7.04
C PHE A 84 -1.95 -5.72 5.98
N GLU A 85 -3.00 -6.19 5.31
CA GLU A 85 -2.90 -7.11 4.19
C GLU A 85 -3.88 -6.71 3.08
N GLY A 86 -3.53 -7.00 1.84
CA GLY A 86 -4.46 -6.88 0.72
C GLY A 86 -3.79 -7.03 -0.63
N GLU A 87 -4.39 -6.39 -1.63
CA GLU A 87 -3.96 -6.44 -3.02
C GLU A 87 -4.09 -5.06 -3.66
N ILE A 88 -3.27 -4.82 -4.67
CA ILE A 88 -3.42 -3.67 -5.56
C ILE A 88 -3.42 -4.17 -6.99
N THR A 89 -4.16 -3.48 -7.85
CA THR A 89 -4.07 -3.70 -9.30
C THR A 89 -3.47 -2.47 -9.94
N LEU A 90 -2.38 -2.65 -10.67
CA LEU A 90 -1.79 -1.63 -11.54
C LEU A 90 -2.45 -1.71 -12.91
N SER A 91 -2.62 -0.56 -13.53
CA SER A 91 -2.95 -0.41 -14.94
C SER A 91 -1.83 0.32 -15.65
N TYR A 92 -1.56 -0.05 -16.89
CA TYR A 92 -0.54 0.57 -17.73
C TYR A 92 -1.15 0.90 -19.10
N THR A 93 -1.20 2.18 -19.45
CA THR A 93 -1.69 2.64 -20.75
C THR A 93 -0.55 2.71 -21.75
N TRP A 94 -0.50 1.80 -22.72
CA TRP A 94 0.58 1.76 -23.72
C TRP A 94 0.22 2.58 -24.97
N THR A 95 1.25 3.10 -25.66
CA THR A 95 1.06 3.94 -26.87
C THR A 95 1.66 3.36 -28.13
N ASN A 96 2.54 2.37 -28.00
CA ASN A 96 3.15 1.65 -29.12
C ASN A 96 3.44 0.20 -28.70
N GLU A 97 3.73 -0.68 -29.66
CA GLU A 97 3.95 -2.10 -29.38
C GLU A 97 5.18 -2.35 -28.49
N LYS A 98 6.24 -1.54 -28.58
CA LYS A 98 7.42 -1.67 -27.71
C LYS A 98 7.05 -1.46 -26.23
N ASP A 99 6.26 -0.42 -25.93
CA ASP A 99 5.76 -0.14 -24.58
C ASP A 99 4.91 -1.30 -24.05
N LYS A 100 4.07 -1.88 -24.91
CA LYS A 100 3.20 -3.02 -24.58
C LYS A 100 4.02 -4.27 -24.29
N THR A 101 5.02 -4.59 -25.12
CA THR A 101 5.92 -5.74 -24.90
C THR A 101 6.69 -5.59 -23.59
N ALA A 102 7.18 -4.39 -23.26
CA ALA A 102 7.85 -4.14 -21.99
C ALA A 102 6.92 -4.43 -20.79
N ALA A 103 5.68 -3.92 -20.82
CA ALA A 103 4.71 -4.19 -19.76
C ALA A 103 4.39 -5.68 -19.62
N ILE A 104 4.20 -6.40 -20.72
CA ILE A 104 3.98 -7.87 -20.71
C ILE A 104 5.18 -8.60 -20.09
N GLY A 105 6.42 -8.13 -20.33
CA GLY A 105 7.63 -8.66 -19.70
C GLY A 105 7.62 -8.61 -18.17
N TYR A 106 6.91 -7.64 -17.59
CA TYR A 106 6.67 -7.52 -16.14
C TYR A 106 5.39 -8.22 -15.66
N GLY A 107 4.76 -9.03 -16.52
CA GLY A 107 3.56 -9.80 -16.16
C GLY A 107 2.25 -9.03 -16.30
N PHE A 108 2.23 -7.85 -16.94
CA PHE A 108 0.97 -7.19 -17.26
C PHE A 108 0.18 -8.02 -18.28
N ILE A 109 -1.10 -8.23 -18.01
CA ILE A 109 -2.04 -8.88 -18.91
C ILE A 109 -2.73 -7.80 -19.74
N CYS A 110 -2.53 -7.84 -21.05
CA CYS A 110 -3.17 -6.94 -22.01
C CYS A 110 -4.29 -7.69 -22.73
N LYS A 111 -5.52 -7.17 -22.70
CA LYS A 111 -6.62 -7.74 -23.52
C LYS A 111 -6.45 -7.34 -24.98
N ASP A 112 -6.92 -8.19 -25.89
CA ASP A 112 -6.95 -7.87 -27.32
C ASP A 112 -7.74 -6.59 -27.56
N ASN A 113 -7.21 -5.71 -28.42
CA ASN A 113 -7.77 -4.40 -28.74
C ASN A 113 -7.93 -3.42 -27.56
N ALA A 114 -7.31 -3.69 -26.40
CA ALA A 114 -7.27 -2.76 -25.28
C ALA A 114 -5.92 -2.00 -25.22
N ILE A 115 -5.98 -0.68 -25.14
CA ILE A 115 -4.81 0.19 -24.95
C ILE A 115 -4.26 0.17 -23.51
N THR A 116 -4.87 -0.62 -22.63
CA THR A 116 -4.52 -0.75 -21.21
C THR A 116 -4.28 -2.20 -20.85
N CYS A 117 -3.18 -2.43 -20.13
CA CYS A 117 -2.86 -3.71 -19.51
C CYS A 117 -3.00 -3.61 -18.00
N SER A 118 -3.19 -4.75 -17.32
CA SER A 118 -3.35 -4.81 -15.87
C SER A 118 -2.40 -5.81 -15.22
N LEU A 119 -1.88 -5.47 -14.05
CA LEU A 119 -1.06 -6.35 -13.21
C LEU A 119 -1.63 -6.34 -11.78
N SER A 120 -2.02 -7.51 -11.28
CA SER A 120 -2.47 -7.66 -9.89
C SER A 120 -1.32 -8.11 -9.00
N ILE A 121 -1.07 -7.34 -7.95
CA ILE A 121 -0.07 -7.63 -6.93
C ILE A 121 -0.83 -8.09 -5.69
N ASN A 122 -0.83 -9.40 -5.50
CA ASN A 122 -1.57 -10.08 -4.44
C ASN A 122 -0.67 -10.30 -3.22
N ASN A 123 -1.29 -10.57 -2.06
CA ASN A 123 -0.58 -10.87 -0.81
C ASN A 123 0.39 -9.75 -0.39
N LEU A 124 0.03 -8.49 -0.65
CA LEU A 124 0.72 -7.36 -0.02
C LEU A 124 0.46 -7.43 1.47
N SER A 125 1.53 -7.39 2.26
CA SER A 125 1.43 -7.23 3.69
C SER A 125 2.44 -6.21 4.18
N GLY A 126 2.11 -5.53 5.26
CA GLY A 126 2.99 -4.53 5.82
C GLY A 126 2.56 -4.05 7.20
N THR A 127 3.30 -3.06 7.67
CA THR A 127 3.11 -2.43 8.98
C THR A 127 2.93 -0.93 8.84
N ILE A 128 2.13 -0.33 9.72
CA ILE A 128 1.83 1.10 9.71
C ILE A 128 2.73 1.83 10.72
N HIS A 129 3.43 2.86 10.25
CA HIS A 129 4.35 3.67 11.04
C HIS A 129 3.94 5.13 11.01
N GLN A 130 4.28 5.87 12.08
CA GLN A 130 4.16 7.33 12.07
C GLN A 130 4.94 7.89 10.89
N LYS A 131 4.39 8.95 10.29
CA LYS A 131 5.07 9.67 9.22
C LYS A 131 6.42 10.18 9.73
N ASN A 132 7.48 9.78 9.06
CA ASN A 132 8.82 10.26 9.39
C ASN A 132 8.93 11.75 9.01
N SER A 133 9.30 12.60 9.97
CA SER A 133 9.49 14.05 9.79
C SER A 133 10.83 14.39 9.13
N ASP A 134 11.83 13.51 9.27
CA ASP A 134 13.20 13.69 8.76
C ASP A 134 13.33 13.16 7.32
N GLN A 135 12.25 13.22 6.55
CA GLN A 135 12.22 13.01 5.10
C GLN A 135 12.97 14.14 4.37
N ASN A 136 14.24 14.37 4.73
CA ASN A 136 15.20 14.95 3.80
C ASN A 136 15.07 14.15 2.52
N ALA A 137 14.84 14.85 1.41
CA ALA A 137 14.40 14.38 0.10
C ALA A 137 15.30 13.32 -0.59
N VAL A 138 15.61 12.23 0.11
CA VAL A 138 16.46 11.14 -0.33
C VAL A 138 15.57 10.12 -1.03
N LYS A 139 15.64 10.17 -2.36
CA LYS A 139 15.16 9.18 -3.34
C LYS A 139 13.76 8.62 -3.07
N LEU A 140 12.80 9.51 -2.87
CA LEU A 140 11.40 9.17 -3.14
C LEU A 140 11.25 8.83 -4.62
N LEU A 141 10.53 7.76 -4.90
CA LEU A 141 9.98 7.45 -6.22
C LEU A 141 8.52 7.92 -6.22
N PRO A 142 8.23 9.17 -6.67
CA PRO A 142 6.88 9.67 -6.64
C PRO A 142 5.99 8.85 -7.59
N PHE A 143 4.76 8.59 -7.15
CA PHE A 143 3.72 8.16 -8.07
C PHE A 143 3.23 9.36 -8.86
N TYR A 144 3.29 9.28 -10.19
CA TYR A 144 2.69 10.29 -11.07
C TYR A 144 1.18 10.40 -10.87
N HIS A 145 0.55 9.30 -10.44
CA HIS A 145 -0.86 9.24 -10.06
C HIS A 145 -0.95 8.71 -8.62
N PRO A 146 -0.94 9.60 -7.61
CA PRO A 146 -1.21 9.22 -6.23
C PRO A 146 -2.55 8.49 -6.11
N PHE A 147 -2.64 7.53 -5.20
CA PHE A 147 -3.85 6.71 -5.02
C PHE A 147 -4.30 6.68 -3.57
N VAL A 148 -5.60 6.51 -3.37
CA VAL A 148 -6.19 6.41 -2.03
C VAL A 148 -6.27 4.95 -1.63
N VAL A 149 -5.82 4.66 -0.42
CA VAL A 149 -6.02 3.38 0.25
C VAL A 149 -7.03 3.55 1.37
N GLU A 150 -7.98 2.62 1.47
CA GLU A 150 -8.91 2.52 2.59
C GLU A 150 -8.61 1.27 3.41
N PHE A 151 -8.37 1.47 4.70
CA PHE A 151 -8.19 0.40 5.66
C PHE A 151 -9.54 0.03 6.26
N TYR A 152 -9.84 -1.26 6.33
CA TYR A 152 -11.06 -1.78 6.92
C TYR A 152 -10.77 -2.94 7.86
N GLN A 153 -11.67 -3.17 8.81
CA GLN A 153 -11.63 -4.31 9.73
C GLN A 153 -13.01 -4.95 9.83
N TYR A 154 -13.04 -6.22 10.24
CA TYR A 154 -14.28 -6.90 10.60
C TYR A 154 -14.56 -6.71 12.09
N LYS A 155 -15.72 -6.15 12.41
CA LYS A 155 -16.20 -6.00 13.79
C LYS A 155 -17.34 -6.95 14.04
N ARG A 156 -17.37 -7.54 15.24
CA ARG A 156 -18.46 -8.40 15.66
C ARG A 156 -19.66 -7.54 16.05
N ASP A 157 -20.84 -7.88 15.56
CA ASP A 157 -22.10 -7.33 16.04
C ASP A 157 -22.35 -7.87 17.45
N LEU A 158 -22.23 -7.00 18.44
CA LEU A 158 -22.61 -7.31 19.82
C LEU A 158 -24.14 -7.32 19.89
N ILE A 159 -24.77 -8.45 19.56
CA ILE A 159 -26.18 -8.69 19.87
C ILE A 159 -26.29 -8.96 21.38
N GLY A 160 -26.41 -7.87 22.15
CA GLY A 160 -26.83 -7.85 23.55
C GLY A 160 -28.13 -7.03 23.69
N PRO A 161 -28.99 -7.30 24.70
CA PRO A 161 -30.35 -6.77 24.77
C PRO A 161 -30.37 -5.24 24.83
N ARG A 162 -31.23 -4.66 23.98
CA ARG A 162 -31.62 -3.24 23.86
C ARG A 162 -31.24 -2.38 25.08
N SER A 163 -30.08 -1.75 25.03
CA SER A 163 -29.78 -0.56 25.83
C SER A 163 -28.99 0.42 24.99
N ALA A 164 -29.46 1.68 25.06
CA ALA A 164 -29.07 2.87 24.32
C ALA A 164 -27.75 2.80 23.52
N TRP A 165 -27.89 2.92 22.19
CA TRP A 165 -26.78 3.27 21.31
C TRP A 165 -26.33 4.70 21.61
N VAL A 166 -25.40 4.84 22.54
CA VAL A 166 -24.48 5.97 22.51
C VAL A 166 -23.50 5.65 21.38
N LEU A 167 -23.62 6.37 20.27
CA LEU A 167 -22.56 6.44 19.27
C LEU A 167 -21.34 7.04 19.97
N LEU A 168 -20.54 6.21 20.62
CA LEU A 168 -19.23 6.64 21.09
C LEU A 168 -18.45 6.95 19.80
N PRO A 169 -18.09 8.23 19.55
CA PRO A 169 -17.10 8.49 18.54
C PRO A 169 -15.84 7.79 19.05
N VAL A 170 -15.51 6.66 18.45
CA VAL A 170 -14.24 5.99 18.70
C VAL A 170 -13.20 6.86 18.01
N THR A 171 -12.88 8.00 18.65
CA THR A 171 -11.64 8.72 18.41
C THR A 171 -10.56 7.81 18.97
N LEU A 172 -10.10 6.87 18.15
CA LEU A 172 -8.86 6.15 18.40
C LEU A 172 -7.75 7.20 18.38
N ALA A 173 -7.48 7.77 19.55
CA ALA A 173 -6.19 8.38 19.81
C ALA A 173 -5.18 7.26 19.55
N LEU A 174 -4.38 7.45 18.50
CA LEU A 174 -3.19 6.65 18.28
C LEU A 174 -2.28 6.95 19.48
N ASP A 175 -2.43 6.22 20.58
CA ASP A 175 -1.45 6.24 21.67
C ASP A 175 -0.26 5.41 21.19
N VAL A 176 0.46 6.03 20.27
CA VAL A 176 1.38 5.37 19.40
C VAL A 176 2.77 5.80 19.82
N VAL A 177 3.29 5.04 20.78
CA VAL A 177 4.71 4.74 20.83
C VAL A 177 4.99 3.88 19.56
N THR A 178 4.98 4.48 18.38
CA THR A 178 5.48 3.82 17.16
C THR A 178 6.96 4.00 17.11
N LEU A 179 7.61 2.92 16.72
CA LEU A 179 9.00 2.93 16.36
C LEU A 179 9.18 3.83 15.13
N PRO A 180 10.16 4.76 15.13
CA PRO A 180 10.42 5.59 13.97
C PRO A 180 10.92 4.72 12.82
N LEU A 181 10.32 4.90 11.63
CA LEU A 181 10.79 4.27 10.40
C LEU A 181 11.96 5.07 9.84
N GLN A 182 13.13 4.45 9.66
CA GLN A 182 14.31 5.11 9.11
C GLN A 182 14.42 4.82 7.61
N PHE A 183 14.56 5.86 6.78
CA PHE A 183 14.76 5.69 5.34
C PHE A 183 16.22 5.42 5.00
N LEU A 184 16.46 4.55 4.00
CA LEU A 184 17.80 4.14 3.57
C LEU A 184 18.31 5.02 2.42
N ILE A 185 19.62 5.32 2.44
CA ILE A 185 20.31 6.04 1.36
C ILE A 185 20.92 5.01 0.40
N VAL A 186 20.45 4.96 -0.85
CA VAL A 186 21.14 4.19 -1.90
C VAL A 186 22.06 5.12 -2.67
N SER A 187 23.36 5.06 -2.41
CA SER A 187 24.38 5.67 -3.27
C SER A 187 24.51 4.86 -4.55
N VAL A 188 24.13 5.45 -5.69
CA VAL A 188 24.42 4.85 -7.01
C VAL A 188 25.85 5.26 -7.35
N ALA A 189 26.78 4.32 -7.25
CA ALA A 189 28.13 4.51 -7.76
C ALA A 189 28.05 4.50 -9.30
N THR A 190 28.16 5.67 -9.92
CA THR A 190 28.47 5.78 -11.35
C THR A 190 29.94 5.42 -11.53
N HIS A 191 30.23 4.18 -11.93
CA HIS A 191 31.54 3.85 -12.47
C HIS A 191 31.60 4.38 -13.91
N HIS A 192 32.49 5.36 -14.12
CA HIS A 192 32.96 5.80 -15.43
C HIS A 192 34.15 4.93 -15.86
#